data_AF-A0A1G0GZ63-F1
#
_entry.id   AF-A0A1G0GZ63-F1
#
_cell.length_a   1.000
_cell.length_b   1.000
_cell.length_c   1.000
_cell.angle_alpha   90.00
_cell.angle_beta   90.00
_cell.angle_gamma   90.00
#
_symmetry.space_group_name_H-M   'P 1'
#
loop_
_entity.id
_entity.type
_entity.pdbx_description
1 polymer ?
#
loop_
_entity_poly.entity_id
_entity_poly.type
_entity_poly.pdbx_seq_one_letter_code
_entity_poly.pdbx_strand_id
1 'polypeptide(L)'
;MAAPAQQGSGQSDNTMGVIWGVVACLVVIGVIWYSFKNYIISAYLTLKLYEINFLSLFSSTRFEDLRATTLAALTNPDKLNFADLITIGDGVGDWLRLPLVVLFIILAFVVYLSNSARVYRRNYTMQELAKLEKDNWPQISPIVHLNLLKTDIDTGPWAMAMTPMQFCKKNKLLEEVRSQRREGMARKEWDKIQVVLRRGEANKIFALQLGQLWKDVDRLAPHIKALFTVFAARIHADSKAAADLIHQLNVSNTSKLNIAGVEVLLKKHVNTKQVQHIIQSHAYVFTVMAAMLEAAREDGVQASADFLWLKPLDRRLWYTLNTVGRQTPFVEIAGIFAHWIAEKEAGRRLIVPAVEEATKALEIALSEVVYQPDEGKTT
;
A
#
# COMPACT_ATOMS: atom_id res chain seq x y z
N MET A 1 -11.81 11.85 -51.19
CA MET A 1 -11.03 10.61 -51.12
C MET A 1 -11.63 9.76 -50.01
N ALA A 2 -12.42 8.76 -50.39
CA ALA A 2 -13.11 7.88 -49.46
C ALA A 2 -12.16 6.74 -49.05
N ALA A 3 -12.06 6.48 -47.75
CA ALA A 3 -11.39 5.30 -47.22
C ALA A 3 -12.24 4.05 -47.54
N PRO A 4 -11.63 2.93 -47.97
CA PRO A 4 -12.39 1.71 -48.19
C PRO A 4 -12.75 1.07 -46.84
N ALA A 5 -14.02 0.70 -46.73
CA ALA A 5 -14.60 -0.03 -45.63
C ALA A 5 -14.06 -1.47 -45.57
N GLN A 6 -13.77 -1.94 -44.35
CA GLN A 6 -13.58 -3.35 -44.04
C GLN A 6 -14.85 -4.14 -44.38
N GLN A 7 -14.74 -5.05 -45.35
CA GLN A 7 -15.74 -6.08 -45.58
C GLN A 7 -15.61 -7.17 -44.51
N GLY A 8 -16.74 -7.46 -43.85
CA GLY A 8 -16.88 -8.54 -42.90
C GLY A 8 -16.56 -9.89 -43.53
N SER A 9 -15.71 -10.65 -42.84
CA SER A 9 -15.40 -12.03 -43.12
C SER A 9 -16.68 -12.87 -43.02
N GLY A 10 -17.17 -13.32 -44.18
CA GLY A 10 -18.12 -14.43 -44.25
C GLY A 10 -17.50 -15.64 -43.57
N GLN A 11 -18.14 -16.08 -42.49
CA GLN A 11 -17.84 -17.31 -41.79
C GLN A 11 -18.05 -18.46 -42.79
N SER A 12 -16.96 -18.88 -43.44
CA SER A 12 -16.94 -20.08 -44.27
C SER A 12 -17.36 -21.25 -43.40
N ASP A 13 -18.32 -22.04 -43.88
CA ASP A 13 -18.78 -23.30 -43.26
C ASP A 13 -17.60 -24.29 -43.14
N ASN A 14 -16.79 -24.11 -42.10
CA ASN A 14 -15.65 -24.95 -41.74
C ASN A 14 -16.10 -26.38 -41.37
N THR A 15 -17.40 -26.59 -41.22
CA THR A 15 -18.04 -27.89 -41.00
C THR A 15 -17.66 -28.87 -42.11
N MET A 16 -17.63 -28.45 -43.38
CA MET A 16 -17.24 -29.33 -44.49
C MET A 16 -15.74 -29.65 -44.48
N GLY A 17 -14.88 -28.69 -44.11
CA GLY A 17 -13.44 -28.93 -43.99
C GLY A 17 -13.08 -29.92 -42.87
N VAL A 18 -13.78 -29.82 -41.73
CA VAL A 18 -13.64 -30.80 -40.63
C VAL A 18 -14.13 -32.17 -41.06
N ILE A 19 -15.24 -32.27 -41.79
CA ILE A 19 -15.76 -33.55 -42.31
C ILE A 19 -14.76 -34.20 -43.27
N TRP A 20 -14.23 -33.46 -44.25
CA TRP A 20 -13.22 -34.00 -45.17
C TRP A 20 -11.91 -34.36 -44.47
N GLY A 21 -11.51 -33.61 -43.43
CA GLY A 21 -10.38 -33.96 -42.58
C GLY A 21 -10.60 -35.29 -41.83
N VAL A 22 -11.79 -35.51 -41.29
CA VAL A 22 -12.16 -36.78 -40.63
C VAL A 22 -12.20 -37.92 -41.64
N VAL A 23 -12.78 -37.72 -42.82
CA VAL A 23 -12.82 -38.73 -43.90
C VAL A 23 -11.40 -39.08 -44.35
N ALA A 24 -10.53 -38.09 -44.56
CA ALA A 24 -9.12 -38.33 -44.91
C ALA A 24 -8.40 -39.13 -43.82
N CYS A 25 -8.60 -38.78 -42.54
CA CYS A 25 -8.05 -39.55 -41.42
C CYS A 25 -8.54 -41.00 -41.41
N LEU A 26 -9.84 -41.25 -41.63
CA LEU A 26 -10.39 -42.61 -41.66
C LEU A 26 -9.85 -43.42 -42.84
N VAL A 27 -9.71 -42.81 -44.02
CA VAL A 27 -9.10 -43.45 -45.20
C VAL A 27 -7.64 -43.79 -44.92
N VAL A 28 -6.88 -42.86 -44.33
CA VAL A 28 -5.47 -43.12 -43.95
C VAL A 28 -5.36 -44.24 -42.93
N ILE A 29 -6.21 -44.24 -41.89
CA ILE A 29 -6.26 -45.33 -40.89
C ILE A 29 -6.60 -46.66 -41.57
N GLY A 30 -7.56 -46.68 -42.50
CA GLY A 30 -7.93 -47.87 -43.26
C GLY A 30 -6.80 -48.40 -44.15
N VAL A 31 -6.07 -47.50 -44.83
CA VAL A 31 -4.91 -47.86 -45.66
C VAL A 31 -3.77 -48.41 -44.80
N ILE A 32 -3.49 -47.78 -43.65
CA ILE A 32 -2.50 -48.26 -42.69
C ILE A 32 -2.88 -49.64 -42.15
N TRP A 33 -4.14 -49.84 -41.77
CA TRP A 33 -4.63 -51.13 -41.31
C TRP A 33 -4.50 -52.20 -42.39
N TYR A 34 -4.89 -51.91 -43.63
CA TYR A 34 -4.80 -52.87 -44.73
C TYR A 34 -3.35 -53.24 -45.07
N SER A 35 -2.45 -52.26 -45.09
CA SER A 35 -1.06 -52.44 -45.52
C SER A 35 -0.16 -53.04 -44.43
N PHE A 36 -0.46 -52.75 -43.15
CA PHE A 36 0.38 -53.12 -42.01
C PHE A 36 -0.36 -53.98 -40.96
N LYS A 37 -1.52 -54.56 -41.29
CA LYS A 37 -2.35 -55.38 -40.38
C LYS A 37 -1.51 -56.32 -39.51
N ASN A 38 -0.64 -57.10 -40.15
CA ASN A 38 0.12 -58.15 -39.48
C ASN A 38 1.19 -57.58 -38.56
N TYR A 39 1.83 -56.47 -38.94
CA TYR A 39 2.79 -55.76 -38.10
C TYR A 39 2.11 -55.09 -36.90
N ILE A 40 0.93 -54.50 -37.10
CA ILE A 40 0.15 -53.86 -36.02
C ILE A 40 -0.34 -54.90 -35.02
N ILE A 41 -0.89 -56.02 -35.50
CA ILE A 41 -1.38 -57.10 -34.65
C ILE A 41 -0.24 -57.76 -33.87
N SER A 42 0.90 -58.06 -34.51
CA SER A 42 2.06 -58.62 -33.82
C SER A 42 2.66 -57.64 -32.81
N ALA A 43 2.74 -56.35 -33.13
CA ALA A 43 3.17 -55.33 -32.18
C ALA A 43 2.21 -55.19 -30.98
N TYR A 44 0.90 -55.22 -31.23
CA TYR A 44 -0.11 -55.21 -30.17
C TYR A 44 -0.02 -56.45 -29.27
N LEU A 45 0.07 -57.64 -29.86
CA LEU A 45 0.16 -58.89 -29.12
C LEU A 45 1.47 -59.04 -28.35
N THR A 46 2.59 -58.53 -28.89
CA THR A 46 3.87 -58.49 -28.14
C THR A 46 3.78 -57.54 -26.95
N LEU A 47 3.16 -56.36 -27.11
CA LEU A 47 2.89 -55.45 -26.00
C LEU A 47 1.99 -56.12 -24.93
N LYS A 48 0.91 -56.78 -25.34
CA LYS A 48 0.04 -57.53 -24.44
C LYS A 48 0.77 -58.70 -23.76
N LEU A 49 1.68 -59.36 -24.44
CA LEU A 49 2.53 -60.40 -23.85
C LEU A 49 3.45 -59.81 -22.77
N TYR A 50 4.01 -58.61 -22.98
CA TYR A 50 4.78 -57.92 -21.95
C TYR A 50 3.92 -57.52 -20.74
N GLU A 51 2.71 -57.00 -20.97
CA GLU A 51 1.75 -56.72 -19.90
C GLU A 51 1.38 -57.99 -19.11
N ILE A 52 1.10 -59.10 -19.81
CA ILE A 52 0.80 -60.40 -19.20
C ILE A 52 2.00 -60.92 -18.41
N ASN A 53 3.22 -60.82 -18.94
CA ASN A 53 4.42 -61.24 -18.23
C ASN A 53 4.63 -60.41 -16.96
N PHE A 54 4.37 -59.10 -17.00
CA PHE A 54 4.40 -58.23 -15.83
C PHE A 54 3.33 -58.63 -14.80
N LEU A 55 2.10 -58.89 -15.22
CA LEU A 55 1.03 -59.35 -14.33
C LEU A 55 1.28 -60.77 -13.77
N SER A 56 1.95 -61.64 -14.53
CA SER A 56 2.29 -63.01 -14.12
C SER A 56 3.29 -63.06 -12.96
N LEU A 57 4.03 -61.97 -12.70
CA LEU A 57 4.86 -61.83 -11.50
C LEU A 57 4.02 -61.78 -10.21
N PHE A 58 2.77 -61.34 -10.29
CA PHE A 58 1.87 -61.22 -9.15
C PHE A 58 0.95 -62.43 -8.98
N SER A 59 0.56 -63.11 -10.07
CA SER A 59 -0.18 -64.37 -10.00
C SER A 59 0.05 -65.23 -11.25
N SER A 60 1.00 -66.17 -11.19
CA SER A 60 1.40 -67.00 -12.34
C SER A 60 0.26 -67.87 -12.89
N THR A 61 -0.47 -68.57 -12.01
CA THR A 61 -1.45 -69.60 -12.39
C THR A 61 -2.69 -69.07 -13.12
N ARG A 62 -3.01 -67.78 -13.01
CA ARG A 62 -4.23 -67.19 -13.63
C ARG A 62 -4.00 -66.65 -15.02
N PHE A 63 -2.75 -66.35 -15.36
CA PHE A 63 -2.39 -65.73 -16.65
C PHE A 63 -1.74 -66.73 -17.62
N GLU A 64 -1.55 -67.99 -17.21
CA GLU A 64 -1.00 -69.06 -18.06
C GLU A 64 -1.87 -69.34 -19.28
N ASP A 65 -3.20 -69.42 -19.12
CA ASP A 65 -4.14 -69.63 -20.23
C ASP A 65 -4.14 -68.44 -21.20
N LEU A 66 -4.16 -67.21 -20.68
CA LEU A 66 -4.07 -65.97 -21.48
C LEU A 66 -2.72 -65.83 -22.19
N ARG A 67 -1.64 -66.29 -21.56
CA ARG A 67 -0.29 -66.30 -22.16
C ARG A 67 -0.20 -67.34 -23.28
N ALA A 68 -0.76 -68.53 -23.08
CA ALA A 68 -0.79 -69.59 -24.09
C ALA A 68 -1.62 -69.19 -25.31
N THR A 69 -2.79 -68.57 -25.11
CA THR A 69 -3.62 -68.03 -26.21
C THR A 69 -2.94 -66.88 -26.95
N THR A 70 -2.25 -65.99 -26.23
CA THR A 70 -1.50 -64.87 -26.84
C THR A 70 -0.27 -65.35 -27.64
N LEU A 71 0.44 -66.38 -27.17
CA LEU A 71 1.56 -67.00 -27.90
C LEU A 71 1.07 -67.79 -29.14
N ALA A 72 -0.07 -68.48 -29.04
CA ALA A 72 -0.70 -69.13 -30.18
C ALA A 72 -1.22 -68.11 -31.22
N ALA A 73 -1.73 -66.97 -30.77
CA ALA A 73 -2.12 -65.85 -31.63
C ALA A 73 -0.91 -65.23 -32.36
N LEU A 74 0.25 -65.15 -31.70
CA LEU A 74 1.48 -64.61 -32.28
C LEU A 74 2.09 -65.50 -33.38
N THR A 75 1.87 -66.82 -33.30
CA THR A 75 2.37 -67.77 -34.32
C THR A 75 1.52 -67.80 -35.60
N ASN A 76 0.26 -67.32 -35.56
CA ASN A 76 -0.60 -67.20 -36.74
C ASN A 76 -1.39 -65.86 -36.76
N PRO A 77 -0.72 -64.71 -37.00
CA PRO A 77 -1.37 -63.40 -37.00
C PRO A 77 -2.45 -63.22 -38.09
N ASP A 78 -2.35 -63.98 -39.19
CA ASP A 78 -3.23 -63.85 -40.35
C ASP A 78 -4.66 -64.36 -40.13
N LYS A 79 -4.86 -65.28 -39.17
CA LYS A 79 -6.14 -65.96 -38.91
C LYS A 79 -6.97 -65.31 -37.80
N LEU A 80 -6.44 -64.29 -37.14
CA LEU A 80 -7.10 -63.65 -36.00
C LEU A 80 -8.21 -62.72 -36.48
N ASN A 81 -9.40 -62.89 -35.91
CA ASN A 81 -10.49 -61.95 -36.08
C ASN A 81 -10.32 -60.77 -35.09
N PHE A 82 -10.92 -59.63 -35.41
CA PHE A 82 -10.87 -58.45 -34.54
C PHE A 82 -11.47 -58.73 -33.15
N ALA A 83 -12.50 -59.59 -33.09
CA ALA A 83 -13.10 -60.04 -31.84
C ALA A 83 -12.10 -60.78 -30.93
N ASP A 84 -11.20 -61.59 -31.50
CA ASP A 84 -10.21 -62.35 -30.74
C ASP A 84 -9.12 -61.43 -30.15
N LEU A 85 -8.82 -60.31 -30.83
CA LEU A 85 -7.91 -59.30 -30.31
C LEU A 85 -8.52 -58.52 -29.14
N ILE A 86 -9.83 -58.25 -29.21
CA ILE A 86 -10.56 -57.59 -28.13
C ILE A 86 -10.63 -58.49 -26.91
N THR A 87 -10.93 -59.79 -27.05
CA THR A 87 -11.02 -60.71 -25.90
C THR A 87 -9.69 -60.87 -25.17
N ILE A 88 -8.57 -60.98 -25.91
CA ILE A 88 -7.22 -60.96 -25.33
C ILE A 88 -6.95 -59.60 -24.66
N GLY A 89 -7.35 -58.50 -25.30
CA GLY A 89 -7.20 -57.15 -24.78
C GLY A 89 -7.97 -56.89 -23.49
N ASP A 90 -9.22 -57.33 -23.40
CA ASP A 90 -10.11 -57.18 -22.25
C ASP A 90 -9.60 -58.01 -21.06
N GLY A 91 -9.14 -59.24 -21.31
CA GLY A 91 -8.58 -60.10 -20.26
C GLY A 91 -7.36 -59.51 -19.55
N VAL A 92 -6.49 -58.80 -20.28
CA VAL A 92 -5.34 -58.09 -19.72
C VAL A 92 -5.76 -56.72 -19.16
N GLY A 93 -6.64 -56.03 -19.87
CA GLY A 93 -7.09 -54.67 -19.58
C GLY A 93 -7.92 -54.56 -18.29
N ASP A 94 -8.77 -55.52 -18.00
CA ASP A 94 -9.58 -55.54 -16.77
C ASP A 94 -8.72 -55.55 -15.51
N TRP A 95 -7.57 -56.24 -15.54
CA TRP A 95 -6.63 -56.28 -14.42
C TRP A 95 -5.76 -55.04 -14.32
N LEU A 96 -5.28 -54.49 -15.44
CA LEU A 96 -4.52 -53.23 -15.44
C LEU A 96 -5.39 -52.01 -15.12
N ARG A 97 -6.71 -52.09 -15.28
CA ARG A 97 -7.64 -51.00 -14.98
C ARG A 97 -7.55 -50.55 -13.53
N LEU A 98 -7.58 -51.48 -12.57
CA LEU A 98 -7.59 -51.14 -11.14
C LEU A 98 -6.33 -50.35 -10.69
N PRO A 99 -5.09 -50.80 -10.95
CA PRO A 99 -3.90 -50.05 -10.55
C PRO A 99 -3.78 -48.71 -11.28
N LEU A 100 -4.18 -48.63 -12.56
CA LEU A 100 -4.18 -47.37 -13.29
C LEU A 100 -5.22 -46.38 -12.74
N VAL A 101 -6.41 -46.83 -12.38
CA VAL A 101 -7.43 -45.98 -11.73
C VAL A 101 -6.91 -45.46 -10.40
N VAL A 102 -6.28 -46.31 -9.58
CA VAL A 102 -5.67 -45.88 -8.31
C VAL A 102 -4.56 -44.85 -8.55
N LEU A 103 -3.69 -45.09 -9.54
CA LEU A 103 -2.63 -44.14 -9.93
C LEU A 103 -3.21 -42.80 -10.36
N PHE A 104 -4.27 -42.79 -11.18
CA PHE A 104 -4.93 -41.57 -11.62
C PHE A 104 -5.62 -40.83 -10.48
N ILE A 105 -6.22 -41.53 -9.52
CA ILE A 105 -6.79 -40.92 -8.31
C ILE A 105 -5.69 -40.26 -7.47
N ILE A 106 -4.55 -40.94 -7.30
CA ILE A 106 -3.38 -40.38 -6.58
C ILE A 106 -2.88 -39.13 -7.29
N LEU A 107 -2.69 -39.19 -8.62
CA LEU A 107 -2.27 -38.04 -9.42
C LEU A 107 -3.28 -36.88 -9.32
N ALA A 108 -4.58 -37.17 -9.41
CA ALA A 108 -5.62 -36.17 -9.26
C ALA A 108 -5.58 -35.50 -7.88
N PHE A 109 -5.34 -36.28 -6.81
CA PHE A 109 -5.21 -35.75 -5.45
C PHE A 109 -3.95 -34.89 -5.29
N VAL A 110 -2.82 -35.35 -5.83
CA VAL A 110 -1.56 -34.58 -5.83
C VAL A 110 -1.74 -33.25 -6.57
N VAL A 111 -2.37 -33.26 -7.75
CA VAL A 111 -2.67 -32.04 -8.52
C VAL A 111 -3.65 -31.12 -7.78
N TYR A 112 -4.65 -31.69 -7.11
CA TYR A 112 -5.62 -30.93 -6.32
C TYR A 112 -4.97 -30.19 -5.15
N LEU A 113 -4.00 -30.82 -4.48
CA LEU A 113 -3.25 -30.23 -3.36
C LEU A 113 -2.12 -29.30 -3.81
N SER A 114 -1.44 -29.61 -4.92
CA SER A 114 -0.31 -28.83 -5.43
C SER A 114 -0.72 -27.57 -6.20
N ASN A 115 -2.02 -27.33 -6.37
CA ASN A 115 -2.52 -26.17 -7.09
C ASN A 115 -2.20 -24.86 -6.34
N SER A 116 -1.08 -24.25 -6.73
CA SER A 116 -0.56 -22.96 -6.26
C SER A 116 -1.56 -21.81 -6.41
N ALA A 117 -2.55 -21.92 -7.31
CA ALA A 117 -3.58 -20.89 -7.48
C ALA A 117 -4.51 -20.76 -6.27
N ARG A 118 -4.55 -21.77 -5.38
CA ARG A 118 -5.30 -21.70 -4.11
C ARG A 118 -4.50 -21.04 -2.98
N VAL A 119 -3.17 -21.06 -3.05
CA VAL A 119 -2.27 -20.54 -1.99
C VAL A 119 -2.38 -19.01 -1.86
N TYR A 120 -2.72 -18.30 -2.94
CA TYR A 120 -2.80 -16.84 -2.98
C TYR A 120 -4.21 -16.25 -2.75
N ARG A 121 -5.20 -17.06 -2.34
CA ARG A 121 -6.57 -16.59 -2.02
C ARG A 121 -6.80 -16.45 -0.52
N ARG A 122 -5.96 -15.66 0.17
CA ARG A 122 -6.21 -15.28 1.56
C ARG A 122 -7.05 -14.01 1.56
N ASN A 123 -8.20 -14.04 2.23
CA ASN A 123 -8.98 -12.84 2.49
C ASN A 123 -8.45 -12.21 3.76
N TYR A 124 -7.98 -10.96 3.68
CA TYR A 124 -7.48 -10.20 4.82
C TYR A 124 -8.51 -9.18 5.29
N THR A 125 -8.62 -9.01 6.59
CA THR A 125 -9.26 -7.82 7.17
C THR A 125 -8.31 -6.62 7.09
N MET A 126 -8.84 -5.40 7.23
CA MET A 126 -8.04 -4.17 7.21
C MET A 126 -6.85 -4.21 8.20
N GLN A 127 -7.08 -4.74 9.40
CA GLN A 127 -6.05 -4.84 10.43
C GLN A 127 -5.00 -5.91 10.11
N GLU A 128 -5.41 -7.06 9.58
CA GLU A 128 -4.48 -8.14 9.19
C GLU A 128 -3.60 -7.71 8.03
N LEU A 129 -4.17 -7.03 7.03
CA LEU A 129 -3.41 -6.49 5.91
C LEU A 129 -2.41 -5.43 6.39
N ALA A 130 -2.84 -4.48 7.23
CA ALA A 130 -1.95 -3.46 7.78
C ALA A 130 -0.83 -4.07 8.64
N LYS A 131 -1.11 -5.16 9.37
CA LYS A 131 -0.10 -5.87 10.16
C LYS A 131 0.91 -6.61 9.27
N LEU A 132 0.48 -7.16 8.14
CA LEU A 132 1.34 -7.81 7.17
C LEU A 132 2.21 -6.81 6.41
N GLU A 133 1.61 -5.72 5.93
CA GLU A 133 2.30 -4.67 5.18
C GLU A 133 3.21 -3.78 6.03
N LYS A 134 3.13 -3.88 7.36
CA LYS A 134 4.01 -3.14 8.29
C LYS A 134 5.49 -3.38 7.99
N ASP A 135 5.86 -4.60 7.58
CA ASP A 135 7.25 -4.96 7.30
C ASP A 135 7.76 -4.32 5.99
N ASN A 136 6.87 -4.16 5.00
CA ASN A 136 7.18 -3.47 3.74
C ASN A 136 7.14 -1.94 3.91
N TRP A 137 6.22 -1.45 4.74
CA TRP A 137 5.95 -0.03 4.94
C TRP A 137 6.00 0.33 6.44
N PRO A 138 7.19 0.49 7.03
CA PRO A 138 7.31 0.77 8.46
C PRO A 138 6.63 2.06 8.91
N GLN A 139 6.31 2.98 8.00
CA GLN A 139 5.59 4.24 8.26
C GLN A 139 4.26 4.03 9.00
N ILE A 140 3.55 2.92 8.75
CA ILE A 140 2.26 2.64 9.40
C ILE A 140 2.41 2.03 10.81
N SER A 141 3.61 1.61 11.19
CA SER A 141 3.90 0.99 12.49
C SER A 141 3.33 1.71 13.73
N PRO A 142 3.33 3.06 13.82
CA PRO A 142 2.81 3.77 14.99
C PRO A 142 1.31 3.56 15.24
N ILE A 143 0.54 3.24 14.20
CA ILE A 143 -0.93 3.16 14.27
C ILE A 143 -1.47 1.74 14.19
N VAL A 144 -0.71 0.78 13.65
CA VAL A 144 -1.16 -0.61 13.39
C VAL A 144 -1.68 -1.31 14.66
N HIS A 145 -1.15 -0.97 15.83
CA HIS A 145 -1.54 -1.57 17.11
C HIS A 145 -2.66 -0.81 17.84
N LEU A 146 -3.09 0.34 17.32
CA LEU A 146 -4.08 1.21 17.95
C LEU A 146 -5.46 1.01 17.31
N ASN A 147 -6.51 1.19 18.12
CA ASN A 147 -7.89 1.22 17.64
C ASN A 147 -8.46 2.65 17.74
N LEU A 148 -8.07 3.49 16.79
CA LEU A 148 -8.47 4.90 16.75
C LEU A 148 -9.96 5.11 16.43
N LEU A 149 -10.66 4.08 15.95
CA LEU A 149 -12.11 4.15 15.67
C LEU A 149 -12.96 4.22 16.95
N LYS A 150 -12.42 3.78 18.09
CA LYS A 150 -13.10 3.79 19.38
C LYS A 150 -12.74 5.00 20.25
N THR A 151 -11.74 5.78 19.84
CA THR A 151 -11.28 6.97 20.59
C THR A 151 -12.01 8.20 20.09
N ASP A 152 -12.31 9.12 21.01
CA ASP A 152 -12.88 10.41 20.65
C ASP A 152 -11.88 11.26 19.83
N ILE A 153 -12.42 12.05 18.91
CA ILE A 153 -11.67 12.78 17.88
C ILE A 153 -10.80 13.89 18.48
N ASP A 154 -11.28 14.52 19.56
CA ASP A 154 -10.65 15.70 20.16
C ASP A 154 -9.72 15.35 21.34
N THR A 155 -9.57 14.05 21.67
CA THR A 155 -8.82 13.61 22.86
C THR A 155 -7.62 12.71 22.53
N GLY A 156 -6.65 12.73 23.44
CA GLY A 156 -5.46 11.88 23.37
C GLY A 156 -4.37 12.36 22.39
N PRO A 157 -3.28 11.57 22.25
CA PRO A 157 -2.11 11.96 21.44
C PRO A 157 -2.42 12.10 19.94
N TRP A 158 -3.42 11.33 19.46
CA TRP A 158 -3.83 11.29 18.05
C TRP A 158 -4.97 12.25 17.72
N ALA A 159 -5.39 13.10 18.67
CA ALA A 159 -6.48 14.06 18.46
C ALA A 159 -6.32 14.86 17.16
N MET A 160 -7.45 15.17 16.53
CA MET A 160 -7.49 16.00 15.31
C MET A 160 -6.99 17.42 15.60
N ALA A 161 -6.61 18.18 14.57
CA ALA A 161 -6.23 19.57 14.73
C ALA A 161 -7.44 20.38 15.18
N MET A 162 -7.25 21.29 16.15
CA MET A 162 -8.33 22.13 16.63
C MET A 162 -8.82 23.07 15.52
N THR A 163 -10.13 23.28 15.47
CA THR A 163 -10.73 24.36 14.67
C THR A 163 -10.39 25.73 15.28
N PRO A 164 -10.44 26.82 14.50
CA PRO A 164 -10.22 28.17 15.01
C PRO A 164 -11.12 28.51 16.22
N MET A 165 -12.39 28.12 16.17
CA MET A 165 -13.34 28.34 17.26
C MET A 165 -12.98 27.53 18.52
N GLN A 166 -12.66 26.24 18.40
CA GLN A 166 -12.21 25.41 19.53
C GLN A 166 -10.92 25.98 20.14
N PHE A 167 -9.98 26.43 19.31
CA PHE A 167 -8.74 27.05 19.76
C PHE A 167 -9.01 28.34 20.55
N CYS A 168 -9.90 29.20 20.08
CA CYS A 168 -10.27 30.43 20.77
C CYS A 168 -11.00 30.16 22.09
N LYS A 169 -11.93 29.20 22.12
CA LYS A 169 -12.62 28.78 23.36
C LYS A 169 -11.62 28.23 24.38
N LYS A 170 -10.75 27.30 23.97
CA LYS A 170 -9.72 26.69 24.84
C LYS A 170 -8.79 27.73 25.47
N ASN A 171 -8.41 28.74 24.70
CA ASN A 171 -7.48 29.79 25.13
C ASN A 171 -8.17 31.06 25.67
N LYS A 172 -9.51 31.06 25.81
CA LYS A 172 -10.31 32.20 26.30
C LYS A 172 -10.03 33.50 25.53
N LEU A 173 -9.96 33.40 24.21
CA LEU A 173 -9.64 34.51 23.30
C LEU A 173 -10.87 35.28 22.79
N LEU A 174 -12.07 34.82 23.11
CA LEU A 174 -13.32 35.39 22.63
C LEU A 174 -13.86 36.41 23.63
N GLU A 175 -14.30 37.55 23.12
CA GLU A 175 -15.10 38.53 23.84
C GLU A 175 -16.47 38.62 23.17
N GLU A 176 -17.53 38.37 23.93
CA GLU A 176 -18.89 38.42 23.42
C GLU A 176 -19.36 39.87 23.34
N VAL A 177 -19.64 40.33 22.13
CA VAL A 177 -20.17 41.66 21.87
C VAL A 177 -21.57 41.52 21.28
N ARG A 178 -22.55 42.09 21.98
CA ARG A 178 -23.92 42.19 21.45
C ARG A 178 -23.96 43.31 20.41
N SER A 179 -24.56 43.03 19.25
CA SER A 179 -24.73 44.03 18.20
C SER A 179 -25.48 45.24 18.75
N GLN A 180 -24.95 46.45 18.51
CA GLN A 180 -25.67 47.68 18.83
C GLN A 180 -26.89 47.79 17.92
N ARG A 181 -28.05 48.12 18.51
CA ARG A 181 -29.29 48.30 17.76
C ARG A 181 -29.15 49.48 16.80
N ARG A 182 -29.29 49.22 15.50
CA ARG A 182 -29.34 50.24 14.44
C ARG A 182 -30.72 50.19 13.78
N GLU A 183 -31.29 51.36 13.48
CA GLU A 183 -32.56 51.46 12.77
C GLU A 183 -32.45 50.77 11.39
N GLY A 184 -33.41 49.90 11.07
CA GLY A 184 -33.44 49.12 9.82
C GLY A 184 -32.90 47.68 9.90
N MET A 185 -32.32 47.23 11.03
CA MET A 185 -31.88 45.84 11.19
C MET A 185 -33.04 44.87 11.46
N ALA A 186 -32.95 43.65 10.92
CA ALA A 186 -33.94 42.61 11.15
C ALA A 186 -33.86 42.08 12.60
N ARG A 187 -35.00 41.68 13.18
CA ARG A 187 -35.06 41.20 14.58
C ARG A 187 -34.13 40.01 14.86
N LYS A 188 -33.88 39.15 13.86
CA LYS A 188 -32.94 38.02 13.93
C LYS A 188 -31.47 38.46 14.08
N GLU A 189 -31.13 39.66 13.62
CA GLU A 189 -29.77 40.23 13.73
C GLU A 189 -29.54 40.92 15.08
N TRP A 190 -30.62 41.24 15.80
CA TRP A 190 -30.55 41.85 17.13
C TRP A 190 -30.07 40.87 18.20
N ASP A 191 -30.46 39.60 18.09
CA ASP A 191 -30.11 38.55 19.05
C ASP A 191 -28.81 37.81 18.66
N LYS A 192 -28.16 38.19 17.55
CA LYS A 192 -26.91 37.57 17.11
C LYS A 192 -25.76 38.05 18.00
N ILE A 193 -25.26 37.16 18.84
CA ILE A 193 -24.02 37.39 19.60
C ILE A 193 -22.85 37.28 18.63
N GLN A 194 -22.11 38.37 18.47
CA GLN A 194 -20.87 38.37 17.72
C GLN A 194 -19.71 38.17 18.70
N VAL A 195 -18.68 37.47 18.24
CA VAL A 195 -17.45 37.30 19.02
C VAL A 195 -16.35 38.14 18.42
N VAL A 196 -15.68 38.91 19.27
CA VAL A 196 -14.50 39.69 18.91
C VAL A 196 -13.27 39.00 19.48
N LEU A 197 -12.20 38.92 18.68
CA LEU A 197 -10.95 38.34 19.12
C LEU A 197 -10.18 39.31 20.02
N ARG A 198 -9.70 38.83 21.16
CA ARG A 198 -8.73 39.54 21.99
C ARG A 198 -7.36 39.52 21.34
N ARG A 199 -7.10 40.46 20.42
CA ARG A 199 -5.88 40.52 19.59
C ARG A 199 -4.59 40.46 20.39
N GLY A 200 -4.50 41.19 21.51
CA GLY A 200 -3.29 41.23 22.35
C GLY A 200 -2.92 39.86 22.91
N GLU A 201 -3.90 39.14 23.47
CA GLU A 201 -3.70 37.79 24.00
C GLU A 201 -3.47 36.77 22.87
N ALA A 202 -4.15 36.91 21.73
CA ALA A 202 -3.92 36.06 20.56
C ALA A 202 -2.48 36.18 20.06
N ASN A 203 -1.96 37.41 19.89
CA ASN A 203 -0.57 37.66 19.51
C ASN A 203 0.42 37.02 20.50
N LYS A 204 0.15 37.13 21.80
CA LYS A 204 0.98 36.51 22.84
C LYS A 204 1.01 34.98 22.71
N ILE A 205 -0.14 34.35 22.49
CA ILE A 205 -0.23 32.90 22.31
C ILE A 205 0.49 32.46 21.03
N PHE A 206 0.29 33.17 19.92
CA PHE A 206 0.99 32.88 18.67
C PHE A 206 2.50 33.06 18.79
N ALA A 207 2.97 34.06 19.53
CA ALA A 207 4.39 34.21 19.84
C ALA A 207 4.92 33.04 20.68
N LEU A 208 4.14 32.52 21.64
CA LEU A 208 4.52 31.32 22.41
C LEU A 208 4.60 30.05 21.55
N GLN A 209 3.83 29.97 20.45
CA GLN A 209 3.92 28.84 19.52
C GLN A 209 5.32 28.72 18.89
N LEU A 210 6.03 29.83 18.64
CA LEU A 210 7.36 29.86 18.02
C LEU A 210 8.41 29.00 18.74
N GLY A 211 8.25 28.81 20.05
CA GLY A 211 9.15 27.98 20.85
C GLY A 211 10.54 28.58 20.95
N GLN A 212 11.56 27.70 20.88
CA GLN A 212 12.95 28.09 21.14
C GLN A 212 13.60 28.67 19.89
N LEU A 213 14.46 29.68 20.11
CA LEU A 213 15.37 30.17 19.08
C LEU A 213 16.36 29.07 18.69
N TRP A 214 16.67 29.01 17.41
CA TRP A 214 17.76 28.21 16.89
C TRP A 214 19.08 28.74 17.44
N LYS A 215 19.83 27.86 18.11
CA LYS A 215 21.17 28.17 18.62
C LYS A 215 22.20 27.35 17.88
N ASP A 216 22.05 26.03 17.97
CA ASP A 216 22.98 25.06 17.43
C ASP A 216 22.25 23.72 17.23
N VAL A 217 22.76 22.90 16.32
CA VAL A 217 22.23 21.58 15.99
C VAL A 217 22.38 20.62 17.18
N ASP A 218 23.46 20.76 17.95
CA ASP A 218 23.72 19.87 19.09
C ASP A 218 22.77 20.06 20.27
N ARG A 219 22.10 21.22 20.34
CA ARG A 219 21.13 21.54 21.39
C ARG A 219 19.70 21.12 21.05
N LEU A 220 19.48 20.57 19.85
CA LEU A 220 18.17 20.11 19.42
C LEU A 220 17.75 18.86 20.18
N ALA A 221 16.44 18.73 20.42
CA ALA A 221 15.89 17.49 20.93
C ALA A 221 16.17 16.34 19.94
N PRO A 222 16.36 15.10 20.42
CA PRO A 222 16.87 14.00 19.58
C PRO A 222 16.02 13.71 18.34
N HIS A 223 14.69 13.78 18.46
CA HIS A 223 13.77 13.58 17.33
C HIS A 223 13.85 14.70 16.28
N ILE A 224 14.07 15.95 16.73
CA ILE A 224 14.24 17.10 15.85
C ILE A 224 15.58 16.99 15.12
N LYS A 225 16.65 16.63 15.84
CA LYS A 225 17.98 16.39 15.26
C LYS A 225 17.92 15.30 14.19
N ALA A 226 17.24 14.19 14.47
CA ALA A 226 17.09 13.09 13.50
C ALA A 226 16.40 13.55 12.20
N LEU A 227 15.27 14.26 12.30
CA LEU A 227 14.56 14.78 11.12
C LEU A 227 15.36 15.85 10.39
N PHE A 228 16.05 16.73 11.12
CA PHE A 228 16.93 17.73 10.53
C PHE A 228 18.01 17.06 9.67
N THR A 229 18.65 16.02 10.19
CA THR A 229 19.67 15.25 9.48
C THR A 229 19.11 14.56 8.23
N VAL A 230 17.91 13.97 8.31
CA VAL A 230 17.21 13.40 7.15
C VAL A 230 17.01 14.46 6.07
N PHE A 231 16.49 15.64 6.43
CA PHE A 231 16.26 16.72 5.47
C PHE A 231 17.57 17.26 4.90
N ALA A 232 18.61 17.40 5.73
CA ALA A 232 19.94 17.81 5.29
C ALA A 232 20.53 16.83 4.25
N ALA A 233 20.37 15.53 4.48
CA ALA A 233 20.82 14.50 3.52
C ALA A 233 20.04 14.59 2.19
N ARG A 234 18.71 14.81 2.24
CA ARG A 234 17.87 14.98 1.05
C ARG A 234 18.24 16.21 0.23
N ILE A 235 18.53 17.34 0.87
CA ILE A 235 18.97 18.58 0.19
C ILE A 235 20.23 18.33 -0.67
N HIS A 236 21.08 17.39 -0.28
CA HIS A 236 22.30 17.00 -1.02
C HIS A 236 22.14 15.74 -1.87
N ALA A 237 20.90 15.35 -2.19
CA ALA A 237 20.57 14.15 -2.96
C ALA A 237 21.15 12.83 -2.41
N ASP A 238 21.46 12.77 -1.10
CA ASP A 238 21.87 11.55 -0.40
C ASP A 238 20.63 10.74 0.04
N SER A 239 19.78 10.44 -0.95
CA SER A 239 18.42 9.92 -0.76
C SER A 239 18.41 8.52 -0.16
N LYS A 240 19.42 7.70 -0.44
CA LYS A 240 19.55 6.37 0.15
C LYS A 240 19.81 6.46 1.65
N ALA A 241 20.78 7.27 2.08
CA ALA A 241 21.09 7.44 3.50
C ALA A 241 19.91 8.06 4.28
N ALA A 242 19.21 9.01 3.66
CA ALA A 242 18.00 9.59 4.23
C ALA A 242 16.87 8.56 4.40
N ALA A 243 16.61 7.75 3.37
CA ALA A 243 15.60 6.70 3.41
C ALA A 243 15.92 5.61 4.44
N ASP A 244 17.18 5.16 4.51
CA ASP A 244 17.64 4.17 5.49
C ASP A 244 17.44 4.68 6.93
N LEU A 245 17.76 5.96 7.18
CA LEU A 245 17.57 6.58 8.49
C LEU A 245 16.08 6.74 8.85
N ILE A 246 15.24 7.19 7.92
CA ILE A 246 13.78 7.23 8.10
C ILE A 246 13.24 5.84 8.43
N HIS A 247 13.64 4.83 7.66
CA HIS A 247 13.22 3.44 7.85
C HIS A 247 13.59 2.95 9.25
N GLN A 248 14.83 3.20 9.70
CA GLN A 248 15.29 2.88 11.05
C GLN A 248 14.44 3.56 12.14
N LEU A 249 14.11 4.85 11.97
CA LEU A 249 13.25 5.58 12.91
C LEU A 249 11.83 5.00 12.95
N ASN A 250 11.29 4.63 11.78
CA ASN A 250 9.96 4.04 11.67
C ASN A 250 9.88 2.64 12.30
N VAL A 251 10.89 1.79 12.12
CA VAL A 251 10.91 0.45 12.75
C VAL A 251 11.04 0.54 14.28
N SER A 252 11.82 1.50 14.78
CA SER A 252 12.13 1.63 16.22
C SER A 252 11.09 2.40 17.05
N ASN A 253 10.00 2.87 16.44
CA ASN A 253 9.06 3.79 17.10
C ASN A 253 8.31 3.22 18.33
N THR A 254 8.27 1.90 18.51
CA THR A 254 7.37 1.26 19.48
C THR A 254 7.88 1.36 20.92
N SER A 255 9.20 1.49 21.12
CA SER A 255 9.81 1.59 22.45
C SER A 255 10.64 2.86 22.61
N LYS A 256 11.68 3.02 21.78
CA LYS A 256 12.57 4.17 21.78
C LYS A 256 13.13 4.36 20.38
N LEU A 257 13.06 5.59 19.87
CA LEU A 257 13.63 5.94 18.58
C LEU A 257 15.12 5.59 18.54
N ASN A 258 15.50 4.79 17.55
CA ASN A 258 16.88 4.46 17.29
C ASN A 258 17.54 5.59 16.48
N ILE A 259 18.36 6.39 17.14
CA ILE A 259 19.04 7.57 16.60
C ILE A 259 20.50 7.23 16.24
N ALA A 260 20.85 5.94 16.19
CA ALA A 260 22.17 5.51 15.72
C ALA A 260 22.42 6.01 14.28
N GLY A 261 23.64 6.48 14.01
CA GLY A 261 24.04 7.00 12.70
C GLY A 261 23.66 8.45 12.41
N VAL A 262 22.76 9.06 13.22
CA VAL A 262 22.36 10.47 13.02
C VAL A 262 23.55 11.42 13.10
N GLU A 263 24.44 11.25 14.08
CA GLU A 263 25.61 12.12 14.25
C GLU A 263 26.60 12.01 13.07
N VAL A 264 26.73 10.83 12.46
CA VAL A 264 27.63 10.61 11.32
C VAL A 264 27.08 11.31 10.08
N LEU A 265 25.78 11.10 9.78
CA LEU A 265 25.13 11.70 8.63
C LEU A 265 24.98 13.23 8.79
N LEU A 266 24.78 13.68 10.03
CA LEU A 266 24.70 15.10 10.35
C LEU A 266 26.01 15.81 10.04
N LYS A 267 27.14 15.30 10.55
CA LYS A 267 28.47 15.89 10.31
C LYS A 267 28.81 16.02 8.84
N LYS A 268 28.31 15.08 8.02
CA LYS A 268 28.50 15.09 6.56
C LYS A 268 27.80 16.27 5.87
N HIS A 269 26.56 16.58 6.29
CA HIS A 269 25.68 17.48 5.55
C HIS A 269 25.43 18.84 6.21
N VAL A 270 25.70 18.99 7.51
CA VAL A 270 25.38 20.21 8.29
C VAL A 270 26.11 21.46 7.79
N ASN A 271 27.37 21.34 7.38
CA ASN A 271 28.23 22.48 7.00
C ASN A 271 28.11 22.88 5.52
N THR A 272 27.15 22.30 4.81
CA THR A 272 26.94 22.58 3.39
C THR A 272 26.30 23.95 3.18
N LYS A 273 26.58 24.57 2.02
CA LYS A 273 26.14 25.96 1.74
C LYS A 273 24.62 26.15 1.85
N GLN A 274 23.84 25.22 1.28
CA GLN A 274 22.37 25.30 1.31
C GLN A 274 21.82 25.18 2.74
N VAL A 275 22.30 24.20 3.52
CA VAL A 275 21.86 24.00 4.90
C VAL A 275 22.25 25.19 5.79
N GLN A 276 23.47 25.68 5.65
CA GLN A 276 23.93 26.86 6.38
C GLN A 276 23.15 28.12 6.01
N HIS A 277 22.81 28.29 4.73
CA HIS A 277 21.95 29.38 4.29
C HIS A 277 20.58 29.33 4.99
N ILE A 278 19.93 28.15 5.04
CA ILE A 278 18.64 27.97 5.73
C ILE A 278 18.76 28.31 7.22
N ILE A 279 19.81 27.82 7.90
CA ILE A 279 20.06 28.12 9.33
C ILE A 279 20.25 29.62 9.58
N GLN A 280 20.89 30.34 8.66
CA GLN A 280 21.15 31.77 8.80
C GLN A 280 19.91 32.63 8.48
N SER A 281 19.02 32.12 7.62
CA SER A 281 17.80 32.79 7.18
C SER A 281 16.61 32.64 8.16
N HIS A 282 16.68 31.74 9.14
CA HIS A 282 15.59 31.46 10.07
C HIS A 282 16.03 31.50 11.55
N ALA A 283 15.21 32.09 12.42
CA ALA A 283 15.56 32.36 13.81
C ALA A 283 15.10 31.27 14.78
N TYR A 284 14.00 30.55 14.50
CA TYR A 284 13.38 29.62 15.42
C TYR A 284 13.55 28.18 14.97
N VAL A 285 13.57 27.24 15.92
CA VAL A 285 13.72 25.80 15.61
C VAL A 285 12.65 25.34 14.64
N PHE A 286 11.39 25.72 14.83
CA PHE A 286 10.31 25.29 13.95
C PHE A 286 10.36 25.95 12.56
N THR A 287 10.83 27.20 12.44
CA THR A 287 10.94 27.85 11.13
C THR A 287 12.13 27.30 10.33
N VAL A 288 13.25 26.99 11.00
CA VAL A 288 14.36 26.23 10.39
C VAL A 288 13.89 24.86 9.92
N MET A 289 13.16 24.11 10.75
CA MET A 289 12.64 22.80 10.37
C MET A 289 11.65 22.84 9.20
N ALA A 290 10.81 23.88 9.14
CA ALA A 290 9.90 24.10 8.02
C ALA A 290 10.67 24.36 6.70
N ALA A 291 11.66 25.24 6.75
CA ALA A 291 12.51 25.56 5.60
C ALA A 291 13.39 24.38 5.15
N MET A 292 13.91 23.59 6.09
CA MET A 292 14.65 22.36 5.79
C MET A 292 13.78 21.34 5.06
N LEU A 293 12.53 21.15 5.48
CA LEU A 293 11.60 20.25 4.78
C LEU A 293 11.20 20.80 3.40
N GLU A 294 11.01 22.12 3.28
CA GLU A 294 10.73 22.75 1.99
C GLU A 294 11.87 22.51 1.00
N ALA A 295 13.12 22.76 1.40
CA ALA A 295 14.29 22.52 0.57
C ALA A 295 14.51 21.03 0.27
N ALA A 296 14.27 20.13 1.24
CA ALA A 296 14.36 18.69 1.01
C ALA A 296 13.36 18.19 -0.04
N ARG A 297 12.24 18.88 -0.24
CA ARG A 297 11.23 18.55 -1.25
C ARG A 297 11.59 19.00 -2.66
N GLU A 298 12.64 19.80 -2.83
CA GLU A 298 13.16 20.15 -4.15
C GLU A 298 13.86 18.95 -4.83
N ASP A 299 14.49 18.06 -4.05
CA ASP A 299 15.10 16.81 -4.54
C ASP A 299 14.05 15.75 -4.92
N GLY A 300 12.98 15.64 -4.12
CA GLY A 300 11.89 14.70 -4.41
C GLY A 300 10.85 14.63 -3.31
N VAL A 301 9.99 13.61 -3.36
CA VAL A 301 8.91 13.47 -2.38
C VAL A 301 9.48 13.17 -0.99
N GLN A 302 9.11 14.01 -0.02
CA GLN A 302 9.33 13.79 1.40
C GLN A 302 7.99 13.99 2.12
N ALA A 303 7.27 12.89 2.31
CA ALA A 303 5.91 12.90 2.82
C ALA A 303 5.89 12.99 4.35
N SER A 304 4.86 13.59 4.92
CA SER A 304 4.68 13.56 6.39
C SER A 304 4.36 12.17 6.93
N ALA A 305 3.91 11.25 6.08
CA ALA A 305 3.73 9.84 6.41
C ALA A 305 5.04 9.17 6.87
N ASP A 306 6.21 9.64 6.38
CA ASP A 306 7.52 9.08 6.73
C ASP A 306 7.92 9.28 8.20
N PHE A 307 7.23 10.17 8.90
CA PHE A 307 7.47 10.47 10.30
C PHE A 307 6.16 10.53 11.09
N LEU A 308 5.23 9.61 10.80
CA LEU A 308 3.94 9.52 11.50
C LEU A 308 4.09 9.35 13.02
N TRP A 309 5.17 8.69 13.48
CA TRP A 309 5.53 8.56 14.90
C TRP A 309 5.75 9.91 15.61
N LEU A 310 5.98 10.99 14.86
CA LEU A 310 6.18 12.32 15.41
C LEU A 310 4.89 12.91 16.00
N LYS A 311 3.71 12.56 15.47
CA LYS A 311 2.42 13.10 15.93
C LYS A 311 2.21 12.97 17.45
N PRO A 312 2.34 11.77 18.05
CA PRO A 312 2.18 11.61 19.50
C PRO A 312 3.38 12.15 20.31
N LEU A 313 4.56 12.30 19.70
CA LEU A 313 5.79 12.73 20.38
C LEU A 313 5.91 14.27 20.46
N ASP A 314 5.68 14.95 19.35
CA ASP A 314 5.78 16.41 19.21
C ASP A 314 4.71 16.91 18.23
N ARG A 315 3.52 17.12 18.78
CA ARG A 315 2.34 17.60 18.04
C ARG A 315 2.59 18.93 17.32
N ARG A 316 3.39 19.81 17.94
CA ARG A 316 3.69 21.13 17.37
C ARG A 316 4.59 21.00 16.15
N LEU A 317 5.71 20.26 16.25
CA LEU A 317 6.56 20.00 15.10
C LEU A 317 5.81 19.22 14.00
N TRP A 318 5.00 18.23 14.38
CA TRP A 318 4.16 17.50 13.43
C TRP A 318 3.31 18.43 12.57
N TYR A 319 2.53 19.33 13.17
CA TYR A 319 1.69 20.24 12.40
C TYR A 319 2.48 21.30 11.65
N THR A 320 3.61 21.75 12.18
CA THR A 320 4.53 22.62 11.43
C THR A 320 4.95 21.95 10.12
N LEU A 321 5.48 20.73 10.18
CA LEU A 321 5.96 19.99 9.01
C LEU A 321 4.83 19.61 8.04
N ASN A 322 3.64 19.27 8.56
CA ASN A 322 2.46 18.99 7.73
C ASN A 322 1.89 20.25 7.05
N THR A 323 2.26 21.44 7.53
CA THR A 323 1.82 22.70 6.93
C THR A 323 2.75 23.18 5.82
N VAL A 324 3.99 22.71 5.78
CA VAL A 324 4.91 23.01 4.67
C VAL A 324 4.27 22.58 3.35
N GLY A 325 4.17 23.51 2.40
CA GLY A 325 3.50 23.32 1.11
C GLY A 325 2.00 23.68 1.09
N ARG A 326 1.39 24.00 2.24
CA ARG A 326 0.01 24.51 2.32
C ARG A 326 0.01 26.04 2.31
N GLN A 327 -1.10 26.62 1.85
CA GLN A 327 -1.34 28.07 1.89
C GLN A 327 -1.93 28.53 3.23
N THR A 328 -2.63 27.64 3.93
CA THR A 328 -3.32 27.96 5.20
C THR A 328 -2.87 26.99 6.30
N PRO A 329 -2.37 27.49 7.44
CA PRO A 329 -1.90 26.67 8.55
C PRO A 329 -3.03 26.11 9.42
N PHE A 330 -2.71 25.10 10.22
CA PHE A 330 -3.51 24.78 11.40
C PHE A 330 -3.34 25.88 12.47
N VAL A 331 -4.41 26.25 13.17
CA VAL A 331 -4.39 27.33 14.17
C VAL A 331 -3.39 27.09 15.31
N GLU A 332 -3.10 25.83 15.61
CA GLU A 332 -2.13 25.40 16.63
C GLU A 332 -0.68 25.79 16.33
N ILE A 333 -0.37 26.10 15.07
CA ILE A 333 0.96 26.49 14.59
C ILE A 333 0.93 27.77 13.75
N ALA A 334 -0.20 28.49 13.71
CA ALA A 334 -0.37 29.65 12.85
C ALA A 334 0.67 30.75 13.13
N GLY A 335 1.08 30.91 14.40
CA GLY A 335 2.17 31.85 14.75
C GLY A 335 3.51 31.44 14.15
N ILE A 336 3.84 30.14 14.16
CA ILE A 336 5.06 29.61 13.52
C ILE A 336 5.01 29.86 12.02
N PHE A 337 3.86 29.56 11.38
CA PHE A 337 3.70 29.71 9.95
C PHE A 337 3.80 31.17 9.52
N ALA A 338 3.08 32.08 10.18
CA ALA A 338 3.16 33.52 9.89
C ALA A 338 4.59 34.04 10.01
N HIS A 339 5.31 33.63 11.06
CA HIS A 339 6.69 34.04 11.25
C HIS A 339 7.63 33.46 10.20
N TRP A 340 7.46 32.19 9.83
CA TRP A 340 8.25 31.55 8.78
C TRP A 340 8.08 32.25 7.43
N ILE A 341 6.84 32.62 7.07
CA ILE A 341 6.57 33.40 5.86
C ILE A 341 7.22 34.79 5.95
N ALA A 342 7.10 35.48 7.09
CA ALA A 342 7.74 36.78 7.29
C ALA A 342 9.27 36.73 7.17
N GLU A 343 9.92 35.67 7.67
CA GLU A 343 11.36 35.45 7.49
C GLU A 343 11.73 35.22 6.01
N LYS A 344 10.92 34.46 5.28
CA LYS A 344 11.11 34.23 3.84
C LYS A 344 10.97 35.51 3.03
N GLU A 345 9.95 36.32 3.32
CA GLU A 345 9.74 37.62 2.66
C GLU A 345 10.85 38.62 2.99
N ALA A 346 11.33 38.63 4.24
CA ALA A 346 12.42 39.49 4.66
C ALA A 346 13.79 39.04 4.12
N GLY A 347 13.93 37.79 3.67
CA GLY A 347 15.19 37.20 3.22
C GLY A 347 16.24 37.08 4.34
N ARG A 348 15.82 37.13 5.62
CA ARG A 348 16.71 37.07 6.78
C ARG A 348 15.96 36.59 8.02
N ARG A 349 16.70 36.06 8.99
CA ARG A 349 16.14 35.65 10.28
C ARG A 349 15.55 36.84 11.05
N LEU A 350 14.41 36.63 11.69
CA LEU A 350 13.71 37.63 12.50
C LEU A 350 13.63 37.15 13.95
N ILE A 351 14.37 37.79 14.87
CA ILE A 351 14.32 37.43 16.29
C ILE A 351 13.01 37.91 16.94
N VAL A 352 12.45 39.01 16.44
CA VAL A 352 11.19 39.57 16.94
C VAL A 352 10.02 38.76 16.34
N PRO A 353 9.11 38.22 17.16
CA PRO A 353 7.93 37.51 16.70
C PRO A 353 7.06 38.31 15.72
N ALA A 354 7.12 37.94 14.45
CA ALA A 354 6.22 38.43 13.40
C ALA A 354 5.00 37.50 13.27
N VAL A 355 4.02 37.66 14.15
CA VAL A 355 2.84 36.76 14.25
C VAL A 355 1.50 37.44 13.94
N GLU A 356 1.53 38.72 13.55
CA GLU A 356 0.33 39.54 13.38
C GLU A 356 -0.62 38.98 12.30
N GLU A 357 -0.07 38.43 11.22
CA GLU A 357 -0.87 37.79 10.16
C GLU A 357 -1.66 36.58 10.66
N ALA A 358 -1.14 35.83 11.65
CA ALA A 358 -1.89 34.74 12.27
C ALA A 358 -3.13 35.26 13.02
N THR A 359 -3.01 36.40 13.69
CA THR A 359 -4.12 37.06 14.40
C THR A 359 -5.16 37.60 13.43
N LYS A 360 -4.73 38.26 12.35
CA LYS A 360 -5.64 38.73 11.29
C LYS A 360 -6.39 37.58 10.64
N ALA A 361 -5.69 36.50 10.30
CA ALA A 361 -6.31 35.30 9.72
C ALA A 361 -7.31 34.64 10.69
N LEU A 362 -7.01 34.62 11.99
CA LEU A 362 -7.91 34.10 13.01
C LEU A 362 -9.20 34.93 13.13
N GLU A 363 -9.12 36.26 13.05
CA GLU A 363 -10.31 37.13 13.04
C GLU A 363 -11.21 36.85 11.83
N ILE A 364 -10.61 36.71 10.64
CA ILE A 364 -11.34 36.37 9.43
C ILE A 364 -12.06 35.03 9.61
N ALA A 365 -11.34 34.01 10.07
CA ALA A 365 -11.92 32.68 10.32
C ALA A 365 -13.05 32.70 11.36
N LEU A 366 -12.99 33.56 12.38
CA LEU A 366 -14.06 33.70 13.38
C LEU A 366 -15.29 34.41 12.81
N SER A 367 -15.11 35.35 11.89
CA SER A 367 -16.21 36.09 11.26
C SER A 367 -17.13 35.21 10.39
N GLU A 368 -16.59 34.10 9.88
CA GLU A 368 -17.31 33.13 9.06
C GLU A 368 -18.14 32.14 9.88
N VAL A 369 -17.89 32.02 11.19
CA VAL A 369 -18.54 31.05 12.06
C VAL A 369 -19.70 31.71 12.83
N VAL A 370 -20.88 31.10 12.77
CA VAL A 370 -22.00 31.51 13.63
C VAL A 370 -21.71 31.01 15.05
N TYR A 371 -21.44 31.95 15.95
CA TYR A 371 -21.22 31.64 17.36
C TYR A 371 -22.54 31.26 18.04
N GLN A 372 -22.54 30.11 18.69
CA GLN A 372 -23.56 29.71 19.66
C GLN A 372 -22.89 29.71 21.04
N PRO A 373 -23.40 30.48 22.01
CA PRO A 373 -22.93 30.41 23.39
C PRO A 373 -23.08 28.98 23.90
N ASP A 374 -22.09 28.49 24.63
CA ASP A 374 -22.22 27.21 25.30
C ASP A 374 -23.34 27.35 26.36
N GLU A 375 -24.46 26.66 26.19
CA GLU A 375 -25.56 26.67 27.15
C GLU A 375 -25.04 26.30 28.55
N GLY A 376 -25.04 27.27 29.47
CA GLY A 376 -24.96 27.05 30.91
C GLY A 376 -23.85 26.12 31.41
N LYS A 377 -22.59 26.59 31.41
CA LYS A 377 -21.61 26.19 32.44
C LYS A 377 -21.15 27.40 33.25
N THR A 378 -22.13 28.16 33.73
CA THR A 378 -21.99 29.00 34.91
C THR A 378 -22.58 28.23 36.09
N THR A 379 -21.70 27.53 36.82
CA THR A 379 -21.88 27.19 38.24
C THR A 379 -20.62 27.58 38.97
#